data_AF-A0AAW4VWI2-F1
#
_entry.id   AF-A0AAW4VWI2-F1
#
_cell.length_a   1.000
_cell.length_b   1.000
_cell.length_c   1.000
_cell.angle_alpha   90.00
_cell.angle_beta   90.00
_cell.angle_gamma   90.00
#
_symmetry.space_group_name_H-M   'P 1'
#
loop_
_entity.id
_entity.type
_entity.pdbx_description
1 polymer ?
#
loop_
_entity_poly.entity_id
_entity_poly.type
_entity_poly.pdbx_seq_one_letter_code
_entity_poly.pdbx_strand_id
1 'polypeptide(L)'
;MTYKIAFFSSDWLFEIAQEKQNAINQFLNDYQDISIDMFEIFGNYGLVHPMDSLLELYKLPDIKDYDVLIFQTNSNFYKDYRQQMIDEAHKYHIPVVSINDPIKDCVYVGTDNQQAIYKLTQTISAERNCQKVAYVSGPMSSREARLRKADFLQATKDLEDIQIIEGASCGYPTNEKDDSELKKEYLSYTYHSNCFFESTERLETLLSQTSHFYDLFDVFEKESQNFGYKQIYLVMNSKYIDEMSENIIHFSDKMYLMGMTYHKNSPDEKHIYQEFSKKEVLPQEYKSRYMIYTSLSNNGVAIGYLAFDNYSKNISINYMTIILKLLGLTIKSIRKKHVLSLLNKELENLYVKDSLTHLKVVGFRLWQTKGFNL
;
A
#
# COMPACT_ATOMS: atom_id res chain seq x y z
N MET A 1 -21.94 11.50 -19.64
CA MET A 1 -22.05 10.42 -18.65
C MET A 1 -20.63 9.99 -18.36
N THR A 2 -20.21 9.90 -17.10
CA THR A 2 -18.83 9.55 -16.75
C THR A 2 -18.81 8.11 -16.25
N TYR A 3 -18.09 7.22 -16.94
CA TYR A 3 -17.90 5.84 -16.51
C TYR A 3 -16.87 5.77 -15.37
N LYS A 4 -17.13 4.96 -14.36
CA LYS A 4 -16.31 4.79 -13.17
C LYS A 4 -15.75 3.38 -13.10
N ILE A 5 -14.43 3.30 -12.97
CA ILE A 5 -13.70 2.03 -12.84
C ILE A 5 -13.09 1.96 -11.44
N ALA A 6 -13.34 0.86 -10.73
CA ALA A 6 -12.59 0.51 -9.54
C ALA A 6 -11.46 -0.45 -9.92
N PHE A 7 -10.21 -0.05 -9.65
CA PHE A 7 -9.02 -0.82 -9.98
C PHE A 7 -8.34 -1.32 -8.70
N PHE A 8 -8.42 -2.61 -8.42
CA PHE A 8 -7.77 -3.24 -7.27
C PHE A 8 -6.42 -3.82 -7.67
N SER A 9 -5.35 -3.34 -7.00
CA SER A 9 -3.97 -3.69 -7.35
C SER A 9 -3.13 -4.00 -6.11
N SER A 10 -2.22 -4.96 -6.26
CA SER A 10 -1.24 -5.35 -5.25
C SER A 10 0.14 -5.50 -5.90
N ASP A 11 0.59 -4.43 -6.57
CA ASP A 11 1.89 -4.44 -7.22
C ASP A 11 2.99 -4.18 -6.20
N TRP A 12 4.08 -4.92 -6.34
CA TRP A 12 5.25 -4.85 -5.47
C TRP A 12 6.48 -4.28 -6.19
N LEU A 13 6.46 -4.34 -7.53
CA LEU A 13 7.55 -3.90 -8.39
C LEU A 13 7.22 -2.51 -8.95
N PHE A 14 8.10 -1.54 -8.68
CA PHE A 14 7.83 -0.14 -8.97
C PHE A 14 7.84 0.17 -10.47
N GLU A 15 8.60 -0.56 -11.26
CA GLU A 15 8.63 -0.44 -12.72
C GLU A 15 7.26 -0.81 -13.31
N ILE A 16 6.62 -1.85 -12.79
CA ILE A 16 5.26 -2.24 -13.19
C ILE A 16 4.27 -1.14 -12.80
N ALA A 17 4.39 -0.58 -11.59
CA ALA A 17 3.52 0.51 -11.14
C ALA A 17 3.68 1.78 -12.01
N GLN A 18 4.90 2.11 -12.42
CA GLN A 18 5.20 3.24 -13.29
C GLN A 18 4.63 3.05 -14.70
N GLU A 19 4.88 1.90 -15.33
CA GLU A 19 4.33 1.60 -16.65
C GLU A 19 2.80 1.52 -16.65
N LYS A 20 2.21 0.96 -15.59
CA LYS A 20 0.76 0.96 -15.36
C LYS A 20 0.20 2.38 -15.33
N GLN A 21 0.85 3.29 -14.61
CA GLN A 21 0.43 4.70 -14.59
C GLN A 21 0.55 5.36 -15.96
N ASN A 22 1.64 5.12 -16.69
CA ASN A 22 1.81 5.68 -18.04
C ASN A 22 0.66 5.23 -18.96
N ALA A 23 0.31 3.94 -18.91
CA ALA A 23 -0.80 3.38 -19.67
C ALA A 23 -2.16 3.95 -19.24
N ILE A 24 -2.42 4.10 -17.94
CA ILE A 24 -3.65 4.71 -17.42
C ILE A 24 -3.78 6.18 -17.85
N ASN A 25 -2.70 6.94 -17.78
CA ASN A 25 -2.71 8.34 -18.20
C ASN A 25 -2.99 8.47 -19.70
N GLN A 26 -2.38 7.61 -20.52
CA GLN A 26 -2.70 7.54 -21.94
C GLN A 26 -4.18 7.21 -22.16
N PHE A 27 -4.70 6.19 -21.48
CA PHE A 27 -6.10 5.78 -21.56
C PHE A 27 -7.06 6.92 -21.17
N LEU A 28 -6.80 7.65 -20.10
CA LEU A 28 -7.65 8.76 -19.66
C LEU A 28 -7.57 10.00 -20.58
N ASN A 29 -6.47 10.15 -21.32
CA ASN A 29 -6.34 11.15 -22.36
C ASN A 29 -7.18 10.77 -23.60
N ASP A 30 -7.17 9.50 -23.98
CA ASP A 30 -7.95 8.99 -25.11
C ASP A 30 -9.46 8.97 -24.82
N TYR A 31 -9.85 8.71 -23.56
CA TYR A 31 -11.25 8.61 -23.13
C TYR A 31 -11.58 9.62 -22.02
N GLN A 32 -12.15 10.76 -22.39
CA GLN A 32 -12.40 11.90 -21.48
C GLN A 32 -13.57 11.68 -20.51
N ASP A 33 -14.44 10.73 -20.80
CA ASP A 33 -15.63 10.37 -20.04
C ASP A 33 -15.38 9.25 -19.03
N ILE A 34 -14.12 8.89 -18.76
CA ILE A 34 -13.77 7.85 -17.79
C ILE A 34 -13.08 8.44 -16.57
N SER A 35 -13.37 7.86 -15.39
CA SER A 35 -12.65 8.07 -14.14
C SER A 35 -12.26 6.74 -13.51
N ILE A 36 -11.11 6.71 -12.83
CA ILE A 36 -10.53 5.51 -12.23
C ILE A 36 -10.19 5.79 -10.77
N ASP A 37 -10.73 4.97 -9.88
CA ASP A 37 -10.30 4.86 -8.48
C ASP A 37 -9.46 3.59 -8.33
N MET A 38 -8.16 3.76 -8.11
CA MET A 38 -7.22 2.68 -7.89
C MET A 38 -7.00 2.44 -6.40
N PHE A 39 -7.25 1.23 -5.94
CA PHE A 39 -6.95 0.76 -4.59
C PHE A 39 -5.66 -0.04 -4.66
N GLU A 40 -4.55 0.57 -4.24
CA GLU A 40 -3.21 -0.02 -4.24
C GLU A 40 -2.79 -0.29 -2.80
N ILE A 41 -2.29 -1.49 -2.54
CA ILE A 41 -1.83 -1.86 -1.19
C ILE A 41 -0.33 -2.15 -1.12
N PHE A 42 0.38 -2.01 -2.25
CA PHE A 42 1.81 -2.27 -2.38
C PHE A 42 2.20 -3.62 -1.78
N GLY A 43 1.75 -4.69 -2.44
CA GLY A 43 1.95 -6.06 -1.97
C GLY A 43 3.42 -6.40 -1.70
N ASN A 44 3.66 -7.43 -0.89
CA ASN A 44 5.00 -8.01 -0.74
C ASN A 44 4.93 -9.50 -1.03
N TYR A 45 5.65 -9.95 -2.06
CA TYR A 45 5.67 -11.34 -2.53
C TYR A 45 6.10 -12.35 -1.46
N GLY A 46 6.80 -11.90 -0.40
CA GLY A 46 7.27 -12.72 0.70
C GLY A 46 6.26 -12.94 1.84
N LEU A 47 5.13 -12.22 1.85
CA LEU A 47 4.10 -12.38 2.88
C LEU A 47 3.02 -13.34 2.38
N VAL A 48 2.94 -14.52 3.02
CA VAL A 48 1.95 -15.58 2.70
C VAL A 48 0.52 -15.06 2.87
N HIS A 49 0.31 -14.05 3.72
CA HIS A 49 -0.96 -13.35 3.86
C HIS A 49 -0.72 -11.84 4.07
N PRO A 50 -1.40 -10.95 3.33
CA PRO A 50 -1.47 -9.55 3.74
C PRO A 50 -2.16 -9.49 5.10
N MET A 51 -1.71 -8.57 5.96
CA MET A 51 -2.42 -8.27 7.20
C MET A 51 -3.84 -7.83 6.85
N ASP A 52 -4.86 -8.33 7.55
CA ASP A 52 -6.28 -8.04 7.27
C ASP A 52 -6.55 -6.52 7.17
N SER A 53 -5.82 -5.71 7.94
CA SER A 53 -5.90 -4.23 7.89
C SER A 53 -5.55 -3.60 6.55
N LEU A 54 -4.74 -4.25 5.71
CA LEU A 54 -4.45 -3.78 4.35
C LEU A 54 -5.66 -4.01 3.43
N LEU A 55 -6.35 -5.15 3.61
CA LEU A 55 -7.52 -5.52 2.82
C LEU A 55 -8.75 -4.66 3.14
N GLU A 56 -8.78 -3.98 4.29
CA GLU A 56 -9.83 -3.01 4.63
C GLU A 56 -9.95 -1.90 3.59
N LEU A 57 -8.86 -1.54 2.91
CA LEU A 57 -8.89 -0.56 1.83
C LEU A 57 -9.83 -0.99 0.70
N TYR A 58 -9.83 -2.28 0.35
CA TYR A 58 -10.69 -2.81 -0.71
C TYR A 58 -12.16 -2.92 -0.32
N LYS A 59 -12.47 -2.76 0.98
CA LYS A 59 -13.85 -2.76 1.52
C LYS A 59 -14.45 -1.36 1.59
N LEU A 60 -13.66 -0.31 1.35
CA LEU A 60 -14.13 1.07 1.33
C LEU A 60 -15.16 1.35 0.22
N PRO A 61 -14.90 1.03 -1.07
CA PRO A 61 -15.81 1.38 -2.14
C PRO A 61 -17.12 0.59 -2.05
N ASP A 62 -18.25 1.27 -2.22
CA ASP A 62 -19.48 0.60 -2.60
C ASP A 62 -19.38 0.23 -4.08
N ILE A 63 -19.22 -1.06 -4.39
CA ILE A 63 -18.96 -1.52 -5.76
C ILE A 63 -20.07 -1.13 -6.74
N LYS A 64 -21.28 -0.83 -6.24
CA LYS A 64 -22.43 -0.39 -7.05
C LYS A 64 -22.27 1.01 -7.63
N ASP A 65 -21.32 1.78 -7.10
CA ASP A 65 -20.99 3.11 -7.60
C ASP A 65 -20.07 3.07 -8.84
N TYR A 66 -19.66 1.87 -9.27
CA TYR A 66 -18.73 1.62 -10.37
C TYR A 66 -19.38 0.83 -11.50
N ASP A 67 -18.99 1.15 -12.73
CA ASP A 67 -19.46 0.48 -13.94
C ASP A 67 -18.63 -0.75 -14.28
N VAL A 68 -17.37 -0.80 -13.83
CA VAL A 68 -16.44 -1.90 -14.09
C VAL A 68 -15.52 -2.11 -12.89
N LEU A 69 -15.25 -3.38 -12.55
CA LEU A 69 -14.21 -3.74 -11.59
C LEU A 69 -13.01 -4.36 -12.32
N ILE A 70 -11.80 -3.92 -11.97
CA ILE A 70 -10.55 -4.50 -12.46
C ILE A 70 -9.77 -5.06 -11.27
N PHE A 71 -9.39 -6.34 -11.33
CA PHE A 71 -8.53 -6.98 -10.34
C PHE A 71 -7.20 -7.36 -10.97
N GLN A 72 -6.13 -6.62 -10.63
CA GLN A 72 -4.76 -6.99 -10.92
C GLN A 72 -4.17 -7.72 -9.71
N THR A 73 -3.98 -9.03 -9.84
CA THR A 73 -3.65 -9.89 -8.71
C THR A 73 -2.89 -11.13 -9.13
N ASN A 74 -2.42 -11.89 -8.15
CA ASN A 74 -1.82 -13.21 -8.36
C ASN A 74 -2.66 -14.30 -7.67
N SER A 75 -2.36 -15.56 -7.96
CA SER A 75 -3.15 -16.69 -7.48
C SER A 75 -3.20 -16.87 -5.95
N ASN A 76 -2.28 -16.24 -5.22
CA ASN A 76 -2.07 -16.49 -3.79
C ASN A 76 -2.74 -15.44 -2.89
N PHE A 77 -3.22 -14.33 -3.46
CA PHE A 77 -3.50 -13.14 -2.69
C PHE A 77 -5.02 -12.87 -2.60
N TYR A 78 -5.56 -12.90 -1.35
CA TYR A 78 -6.95 -12.64 -0.93
C TYR A 78 -8.09 -13.39 -1.67
N LYS A 79 -7.84 -14.61 -2.16
CA LYS A 79 -8.77 -15.38 -3.00
C LYS A 79 -10.24 -15.37 -2.53
N ASP A 80 -10.50 -15.57 -1.24
CA ASP A 80 -11.87 -15.63 -0.71
C ASP A 80 -12.57 -14.27 -0.78
N TYR A 81 -11.89 -13.21 -0.37
CA TYR A 81 -12.43 -11.84 -0.44
C TYR A 81 -12.64 -11.40 -1.89
N ARG A 82 -11.69 -11.75 -2.77
CA ARG A 82 -11.80 -11.50 -4.21
C ARG A 82 -13.06 -12.14 -4.78
N GLN A 83 -13.28 -13.42 -4.48
CA GLN A 83 -14.43 -14.15 -5.00
C GLN A 83 -15.74 -13.56 -4.47
N GLN A 84 -15.80 -13.17 -3.20
CA GLN A 84 -16.97 -12.49 -2.64
C GLN A 84 -17.31 -11.19 -3.38
N MET A 85 -16.31 -10.35 -3.68
CA MET A 85 -16.55 -9.12 -4.46
C MET A 85 -17.01 -9.40 -5.88
N ILE A 86 -16.44 -10.41 -6.53
CA ILE A 86 -16.82 -10.82 -7.90
C ILE A 86 -18.25 -11.36 -7.93
N ASP A 87 -18.59 -12.23 -7.00
CA ASP A 87 -19.95 -12.79 -6.89
C ASP A 87 -20.97 -11.68 -6.62
N GLU A 88 -20.63 -10.70 -5.77
CA GLU A 88 -21.48 -9.53 -5.51
C GLU A 88 -21.62 -8.64 -6.76
N ALA A 89 -20.53 -8.36 -7.49
CA ALA A 89 -20.54 -7.60 -8.73
C ALA A 89 -21.46 -8.23 -9.79
N HIS A 90 -21.37 -9.55 -9.97
CA HIS A 90 -22.20 -10.29 -10.91
C HIS A 90 -23.70 -10.23 -10.57
N LYS A 91 -24.08 -10.17 -9.28
CA LYS A 91 -25.49 -9.97 -8.89
C LYS A 91 -26.06 -8.63 -9.36
N TYR A 92 -25.21 -7.61 -9.52
CA TYR A 92 -25.60 -6.29 -10.04
C TYR A 92 -25.27 -6.10 -11.52
N HIS A 93 -24.89 -7.16 -12.23
CA HIS A 93 -24.50 -7.11 -13.64
C HIS A 93 -23.31 -6.20 -13.94
N ILE A 94 -22.39 -6.04 -12.98
CA ILE A 94 -21.17 -5.27 -13.14
C ILE A 94 -20.09 -6.18 -13.75
N PRO A 95 -19.53 -5.86 -14.93
CA PRO A 95 -18.46 -6.63 -15.54
C PRO A 95 -17.18 -6.58 -14.72
N VAL A 96 -16.48 -7.71 -14.67
CA VAL A 96 -15.19 -7.86 -13.98
C VAL A 96 -14.11 -8.25 -14.97
N VAL A 97 -13.01 -7.49 -14.94
CA VAL A 97 -11.76 -7.80 -15.65
C VAL A 97 -10.73 -8.28 -14.64
N SER A 98 -10.06 -9.39 -14.94
CA SER A 98 -8.93 -9.87 -14.16
C SER A 98 -7.64 -9.79 -14.96
N ILE A 99 -6.61 -9.22 -14.33
CA ILE A 99 -5.28 -9.06 -14.88
C ILE A 99 -4.32 -10.01 -14.14
N ASN A 100 -3.50 -10.74 -14.90
CA ASN A 100 -2.48 -11.72 -14.48
C ASN A 100 -2.99 -13.07 -13.94
N ASP A 101 -4.06 -13.09 -13.13
CA ASP A 101 -4.66 -14.33 -12.62
C ASP A 101 -5.98 -14.64 -13.36
N PRO A 102 -6.13 -15.78 -14.06
CA PRO A 102 -7.40 -16.12 -14.70
C PRO A 102 -8.44 -16.51 -13.64
N ILE A 103 -9.50 -15.71 -13.55
CA ILE A 103 -10.63 -15.95 -12.65
C ILE A 103 -11.84 -16.38 -13.48
N LYS A 104 -12.56 -17.38 -12.99
CA LYS A 104 -13.77 -17.89 -13.65
C LYS A 104 -14.81 -16.76 -13.77
N ASP A 105 -15.53 -16.77 -14.88
CA ASP A 105 -16.64 -15.83 -15.15
C ASP A 105 -16.19 -14.36 -15.25
N CYS A 106 -14.89 -14.09 -15.42
CA CYS A 106 -14.30 -12.76 -15.63
C CYS A 106 -13.62 -12.68 -17.01
N VAL A 107 -13.52 -11.47 -17.57
CA VAL A 107 -12.64 -11.23 -18.72
C VAL A 107 -11.19 -11.29 -18.26
N TYR A 108 -10.37 -12.14 -18.87
CA TYR A 108 -8.96 -12.29 -18.51
C TYR A 108 -8.04 -11.53 -19.46
N VAL A 109 -7.14 -10.73 -18.89
CA VAL A 109 -6.03 -10.08 -19.59
C VAL A 109 -4.73 -10.52 -18.92
N GLY A 110 -3.79 -11.05 -19.68
CA GLY A 110 -2.50 -11.41 -19.12
C GLY A 110 -1.53 -11.94 -20.16
N THR A 111 -0.31 -12.16 -19.71
CA THR A 111 0.75 -12.66 -20.58
C THR A 111 0.56 -14.14 -20.85
N ASP A 112 0.71 -14.55 -22.11
CA ASP A 112 0.96 -15.94 -22.48
C ASP A 112 2.39 -16.31 -22.06
N ASN A 113 2.54 -16.56 -20.76
CA ASN A 113 3.80 -16.87 -20.11
C ASN A 113 4.49 -18.10 -20.73
N GLN A 114 3.68 -19.03 -21.22
CA GLN A 114 4.08 -20.27 -21.86
C GLN A 114 4.72 -20.00 -23.23
N GLN A 115 3.97 -19.37 -24.12
CA GLN A 115 4.48 -19.03 -25.45
C GLN A 115 5.66 -18.05 -25.37
N ALA A 116 5.64 -17.11 -24.43
CA ALA A 116 6.71 -16.13 -24.24
C ALA A 116 8.04 -16.81 -23.89
N ILE A 117 8.07 -17.71 -22.89
CA ILE A 117 9.32 -18.38 -22.50
C ILE A 117 9.78 -19.36 -23.58
N TYR A 118 8.86 -20.08 -24.22
CA TYR A 118 9.19 -21.01 -25.28
C TYR A 118 9.88 -20.29 -26.45
N LYS A 119 9.32 -19.17 -26.92
CA LYS A 119 9.91 -18.36 -27.99
C LYS A 119 11.27 -17.80 -27.57
N LEU A 120 11.38 -17.24 -26.36
CA LEU A 120 12.65 -16.70 -25.85
C LEU A 120 13.75 -17.76 -25.83
N THR A 121 13.44 -18.94 -25.30
CA THR A 121 14.40 -20.05 -25.22
C THR A 121 14.82 -20.52 -26.61
N GLN A 122 13.88 -20.69 -27.55
CA GLN A 122 14.18 -21.08 -28.92
C GLN A 122 15.08 -20.06 -29.63
N THR A 123 14.81 -18.76 -29.46
CA THR A 123 15.64 -17.69 -30.00
C THR A 123 17.07 -17.75 -29.43
N ILE A 124 17.22 -17.91 -28.11
CA ILE A 124 18.55 -18.02 -27.47
C ILE A 124 19.31 -19.24 -27.99
N SER A 125 18.66 -20.40 -28.08
CA SER A 125 19.29 -21.64 -28.58
C SER A 125 19.71 -21.51 -30.03
N ALA A 126 18.87 -20.91 -30.89
CA ALA A 126 19.12 -20.78 -32.33
C ALA A 126 20.14 -19.69 -32.69
N GLU A 127 20.07 -18.51 -32.06
CA GLU A 127 20.90 -17.35 -32.43
C GLU A 127 22.29 -17.36 -31.80
N ARG A 128 22.47 -18.05 -30.66
CA ARG A 128 23.70 -17.96 -29.87
C ARG A 128 24.50 -19.26 -29.84
N ASN A 129 24.06 -20.33 -30.52
CA ASN A 129 24.61 -21.70 -30.38
C ASN A 129 24.83 -22.10 -28.90
N CYS A 130 23.93 -21.65 -28.04
CA CYS A 130 24.09 -21.80 -26.60
C CYS A 130 23.60 -23.19 -26.18
N GLN A 131 24.54 -24.08 -25.84
CA GLN A 131 24.23 -25.44 -25.38
C GLN A 131 24.11 -25.57 -23.86
N LYS A 132 24.49 -24.52 -23.13
CA LYS A 132 24.42 -24.47 -21.67
C LYS A 132 23.51 -23.34 -21.23
N VAL A 133 22.38 -23.68 -20.63
CA VAL A 133 21.37 -22.69 -20.24
C VAL A 133 21.05 -22.83 -18.76
N ALA A 134 21.12 -21.70 -18.05
CA ALA A 134 20.66 -21.60 -16.68
C ALA A 134 19.27 -20.95 -16.63
N TYR A 135 18.30 -21.59 -15.96
CA TYR A 135 16.98 -21.01 -15.71
C TYR A 135 16.86 -20.55 -14.27
N VAL A 136 16.60 -19.25 -14.09
CA VAL A 136 16.31 -18.64 -12.79
C VAL A 136 14.80 -18.39 -12.71
N SER A 137 14.15 -19.07 -11.76
CA SER A 137 12.70 -18.98 -11.58
C SER A 137 12.30 -17.97 -10.50
N GLY A 138 11.08 -17.45 -10.62
CA GLY A 138 10.36 -16.91 -9.47
C GLY A 138 9.89 -18.01 -8.51
N PRO A 139 9.24 -17.65 -7.38
CA PRO A 139 8.78 -18.63 -6.39
C PRO A 139 7.75 -19.60 -6.99
N MET A 140 7.95 -20.90 -6.77
CA MET A 140 7.12 -21.98 -7.35
C MET A 140 5.68 -22.04 -6.79
N SER A 141 5.37 -21.22 -5.78
CA SER A 141 4.00 -20.96 -5.34
C SER A 141 3.21 -20.09 -6.34
N SER A 142 3.87 -19.32 -7.20
CA SER A 142 3.23 -18.53 -8.27
C SER A 142 2.86 -19.43 -9.46
N ARG A 143 1.65 -19.22 -10.00
CA ARG A 143 1.20 -19.88 -11.23
C ARG A 143 2.11 -19.51 -12.42
N GLU A 144 2.45 -18.23 -12.57
CA GLU A 144 3.28 -17.71 -13.64
C GLU A 144 4.69 -18.30 -13.62
N ALA A 145 5.28 -18.49 -12.44
CA ALA A 145 6.57 -19.15 -12.30
C ALA A 145 6.50 -20.63 -12.74
N ARG A 146 5.45 -21.36 -12.33
CA ARG A 146 5.24 -22.76 -12.75
C ARG A 146 5.06 -22.91 -14.25
N LEU A 147 4.25 -22.03 -14.86
CA LEU A 147 4.02 -22.05 -16.31
C LEU A 147 5.30 -21.74 -17.09
N ARG A 148 6.07 -20.73 -16.67
CA ARG A 148 7.35 -20.40 -17.30
C ARG A 148 8.37 -21.54 -17.16
N LYS A 149 8.44 -22.21 -16.01
CA LYS A 149 9.34 -23.35 -15.82
C LYS A 149 8.97 -24.53 -16.71
N ALA A 150 7.69 -24.88 -16.78
CA ALA A 150 7.22 -26.02 -17.58
C ALA A 150 7.60 -25.87 -19.05
N ASP A 151 7.38 -24.69 -19.62
CA ASP A 151 7.63 -24.45 -21.04
C ASP A 151 9.10 -24.18 -21.36
N PHE A 152 9.87 -23.64 -20.41
CA PHE A 152 11.34 -23.63 -20.50
C PHE A 152 11.88 -25.06 -20.67
N LEU A 153 11.40 -26.01 -19.85
CA LEU A 153 11.81 -27.42 -19.94
C LEU A 153 11.40 -28.05 -21.27
N GLN A 154 10.22 -27.70 -21.77
CA GLN A 154 9.76 -28.15 -23.09
C GLN A 154 10.63 -27.60 -24.22
N ALA A 155 11.00 -26.32 -24.17
CA ALA A 155 11.82 -25.66 -25.17
C ALA A 155 13.29 -26.12 -25.16
N THR A 156 13.77 -26.62 -24.02
CA THR A 156 15.15 -27.09 -23.84
C THR A 156 15.29 -28.60 -23.87
N LYS A 157 14.23 -29.38 -24.15
CA LYS A 157 14.22 -30.85 -24.10
C LYS A 157 15.37 -31.54 -24.87
N ASP A 158 15.89 -30.89 -25.91
CA ASP A 158 16.93 -31.41 -26.82
C ASP A 158 18.35 -30.89 -26.46
N LEU A 159 18.50 -30.12 -25.37
CA LEU A 159 19.78 -29.63 -24.86
C LEU A 159 20.37 -30.62 -23.83
N GLU A 160 21.68 -30.87 -23.92
CA GLU A 160 22.36 -31.86 -23.07
C GLU A 160 22.76 -31.32 -21.69
N ASP A 161 22.94 -30.00 -21.51
CA ASP A 161 23.48 -29.39 -20.28
C ASP A 161 22.60 -28.21 -19.81
N ILE A 162 21.55 -28.52 -19.05
CA ILE A 162 20.60 -27.55 -18.49
C ILE A 162 20.80 -27.48 -16.98
N GLN A 163 21.06 -26.27 -16.47
CA GLN A 163 21.06 -26.02 -15.04
C GLN A 163 19.79 -25.27 -14.64
N ILE A 164 19.04 -25.82 -13.69
CA ILE A 164 17.91 -25.11 -13.09
C ILE A 164 18.39 -24.54 -11.77
N ILE A 165 18.37 -23.22 -11.65
CA ILE A 165 18.67 -22.53 -10.41
C ILE A 165 17.34 -22.11 -9.80
N GLU A 166 16.88 -22.89 -8.83
CA GLU A 166 15.69 -22.53 -8.04
C GLU A 166 16.08 -21.42 -7.06
N GLY A 167 15.82 -20.18 -7.46
CA GLY A 167 16.00 -19.01 -6.61
C GLY A 167 14.69 -18.60 -5.94
N ALA A 168 14.78 -18.10 -4.71
CA ALA A 168 13.83 -17.10 -4.24
C ALA A 168 14.17 -15.82 -5.00
N SER A 169 13.44 -15.51 -6.07
CA SER A 169 13.63 -14.28 -6.83
C SER A 169 13.36 -13.06 -5.95
N CYS A 170 14.42 -12.53 -5.32
CA CYS A 170 14.58 -11.12 -5.00
C CYS A 170 15.82 -10.67 -5.78
N GLY A 171 15.62 -9.83 -6.80
CA GLY A 171 16.68 -9.43 -7.71
C GLY A 171 17.89 -8.86 -6.98
N TYR A 172 19.05 -9.48 -7.17
CA TYR A 172 20.38 -8.88 -6.97
C TYR A 172 21.32 -9.48 -8.03
N PRO A 173 22.01 -8.67 -8.86
CA PRO A 173 22.95 -9.20 -9.82
C PRO A 173 24.31 -9.49 -9.17
N THR A 174 24.91 -10.63 -9.52
CA THR A 174 26.34 -10.87 -9.37
C THR A 174 27.02 -10.84 -10.74
N ASN A 175 28.08 -10.04 -10.81
CA ASN A 175 29.18 -9.97 -11.77
C ASN A 175 28.99 -9.21 -13.10
N GLU A 176 29.42 -7.96 -13.02
CA GLU A 176 30.34 -7.21 -13.91
C GLU A 176 30.50 -7.64 -15.38
N LYS A 177 30.09 -6.73 -16.27
CA LYS A 177 30.98 -6.14 -17.29
C LYS A 177 30.53 -4.70 -17.63
N ASP A 178 31.52 -3.90 -18.02
CA ASP A 178 31.50 -2.44 -18.18
C ASP A 178 30.44 -1.95 -19.17
N ASP A 179 29.43 -1.23 -18.67
CA ASP A 179 28.37 -0.63 -19.48
C ASP A 179 28.25 0.87 -19.18
N SER A 180 28.44 1.69 -20.21
CA SER A 180 28.21 3.13 -20.14
C SER A 180 26.75 3.49 -19.81
N GLU A 181 25.81 2.59 -20.12
CA GLU A 181 24.41 2.68 -19.67
C GLU A 181 24.27 2.39 -18.19
N LEU A 182 24.94 1.36 -17.66
CA LEU A 182 24.98 1.08 -16.23
C LEU A 182 25.60 2.24 -15.44
N LYS A 183 26.58 2.97 -16.00
CA LYS A 183 27.10 4.21 -15.38
C LYS A 183 26.07 5.34 -15.38
N LYS A 184 25.30 5.53 -16.46
CA LYS A 184 24.21 6.52 -16.49
C LYS A 184 23.08 6.15 -15.54
N GLU A 185 22.71 4.87 -15.52
CA GLU A 185 21.71 4.31 -14.63
C GLU A 185 22.18 4.42 -13.17
N TYR A 186 23.42 4.02 -12.85
CA TYR A 186 24.02 4.15 -11.52
C TYR A 186 24.17 5.60 -11.08
N LEU A 187 24.59 6.53 -11.95
CA LEU A 187 24.65 7.95 -11.63
C LEU A 187 23.27 8.55 -11.41
N SER A 188 22.28 8.18 -12.25
CA SER A 188 20.89 8.58 -12.06
C SER A 188 20.34 8.02 -10.75
N TYR A 189 20.63 6.75 -10.46
CA TYR A 189 20.23 6.06 -9.24
C TYR A 189 20.89 6.71 -8.03
N THR A 190 22.18 7.07 -8.11
CA THR A 190 22.91 7.73 -7.02
C THR A 190 22.36 9.13 -6.77
N TYR A 191 22.06 9.89 -7.82
CA TYR A 191 21.43 11.22 -7.70
C TYR A 191 20.02 11.14 -7.10
N HIS A 192 19.17 10.27 -7.65
CA HIS A 192 17.82 10.04 -7.15
C HIS A 192 17.84 9.49 -5.72
N SER A 193 18.79 8.59 -5.39
CA SER A 193 18.99 8.06 -4.04
C SER A 193 19.44 9.14 -3.08
N ASN A 194 20.35 10.04 -3.45
CA ASN A 194 20.81 11.12 -2.58
C ASN A 194 19.68 12.12 -2.26
N CYS A 195 18.97 12.60 -3.28
CA CYS A 195 17.80 13.47 -3.06
C CYS A 195 16.72 12.78 -2.21
N PHE A 196 16.59 11.47 -2.36
CA PHE A 196 15.70 10.63 -1.55
C PHE A 196 16.15 10.47 -0.11
N PHE A 197 17.44 10.22 0.15
CA PHE A 197 17.98 10.15 1.49
C PHE A 197 17.81 11.49 2.21
N GLU A 198 18.13 12.60 1.56
CA GLU A 198 17.92 13.94 2.11
C GLU A 198 16.44 14.21 2.44
N SER A 199 15.53 13.89 1.52
CA SER A 199 14.09 14.09 1.74
C SER A 199 13.54 13.17 2.85
N THR A 200 14.06 11.95 2.94
CA THR A 200 13.65 10.98 3.97
C THR A 200 14.19 11.37 5.34
N GLU A 201 15.47 11.74 5.43
CA GLU A 201 16.11 12.19 6.68
C GLU A 201 15.46 13.46 7.21
N ARG A 202 15.11 14.40 6.32
CA ARG A 202 14.35 15.60 6.70
C ARG A 202 12.97 15.24 7.25
N LEU A 203 12.21 14.41 6.54
CA LEU A 203 10.87 14.01 6.97
C LEU A 203 10.93 13.25 8.31
N GLU A 204 11.88 12.32 8.47
CA GLU A 204 12.10 11.58 9.71
C GLU A 204 12.45 12.52 10.87
N THR A 205 13.35 13.48 10.63
CA THR A 205 13.74 14.48 11.63
C THR A 205 12.53 15.30 12.10
N LEU A 206 11.75 15.83 11.16
CA LEU A 206 10.55 16.62 11.47
C LEU A 206 9.51 15.79 12.22
N LEU A 207 9.21 14.56 11.75
CA LEU A 207 8.26 13.66 12.40
C LEU A 207 8.73 13.23 13.79
N SER A 208 10.02 13.04 14.01
CA SER A 208 10.57 12.65 15.32
C SER A 208 10.32 13.70 16.42
N GLN A 209 10.19 14.97 16.02
CA GLN A 209 9.97 16.11 16.93
C GLN A 209 8.49 16.27 17.31
N THR A 210 7.58 15.59 16.59
CA THR A 210 6.14 15.68 16.84
C THR A 210 5.75 14.95 18.12
N SER A 211 4.94 15.61 18.94
CA SER A 211 4.43 15.05 20.20
C SER A 211 2.91 14.96 20.22
N HIS A 212 2.22 15.73 19.38
CA HIS A 212 0.79 15.72 19.21
C HIS A 212 0.39 15.46 17.76
N PHE A 213 -0.85 14.98 17.57
CA PHE A 213 -1.41 14.75 16.24
C PHE A 213 -1.44 16.02 15.39
N TYR A 214 -1.77 17.16 16.00
CA TYR A 214 -1.77 18.48 15.36
C TYR A 214 -0.40 18.78 14.70
N ASP A 215 0.70 18.63 15.46
CA ASP A 215 2.06 18.85 14.94
C ASP A 215 2.38 17.91 13.77
N LEU A 216 1.93 16.66 13.85
CA LEU A 216 2.15 15.66 12.81
C LEU A 216 1.43 16.03 11.51
N PHE A 217 0.18 16.49 11.60
CA PHE A 217 -0.58 16.89 10.42
C PHE A 217 -0.01 18.16 9.80
N ASP A 218 0.40 19.15 10.61
CA ASP A 218 1.12 20.34 10.15
C ASP A 218 2.43 19.98 9.40
N VAL A 219 3.22 19.04 9.94
CA VAL A 219 4.45 18.56 9.29
C VAL A 219 4.11 17.83 7.99
N PHE A 220 3.11 16.95 8.00
CA PHE A 220 2.68 16.23 6.82
C PHE A 220 2.26 17.21 5.70
N GLU A 221 1.47 18.22 6.01
CA GLU A 221 0.97 19.19 5.03
C GLU A 221 2.10 20.01 4.41
N LYS A 222 3.02 20.52 5.23
CA LYS A 222 4.23 21.24 4.77
C LYS A 222 5.11 20.37 3.88
N GLU A 223 5.34 19.13 4.29
CA GLU A 223 6.21 18.21 3.55
C GLU A 223 5.54 17.61 2.32
N SER A 224 4.21 17.56 2.28
CA SER A 224 3.44 16.95 1.18
C SER A 224 3.72 17.58 -0.18
N GLN A 225 4.02 18.88 -0.20
CA GLN A 225 4.40 19.63 -1.41
C GLN A 225 5.71 19.11 -2.02
N ASN A 226 6.57 18.50 -1.21
CA ASN A 226 7.86 17.95 -1.63
C ASN A 226 7.78 16.48 -2.05
N PHE A 227 6.63 15.81 -1.83
CA PHE A 227 6.49 14.40 -2.17
C PHE A 227 6.39 14.15 -3.69
N GLY A 228 6.20 15.21 -4.48
CA GLY A 228 6.08 15.13 -5.93
C GLY A 228 4.71 14.64 -6.40
N TYR A 229 3.70 14.68 -5.53
CA TYR A 229 2.29 14.49 -5.86
C TYR A 229 1.67 15.86 -6.09
N LYS A 230 0.75 15.95 -7.07
CA LYS A 230 0.01 17.19 -7.28
C LYS A 230 -0.98 17.41 -6.13
N GLN A 231 -1.61 16.35 -5.66
CA GLN A 231 -2.48 16.39 -4.48
C GLN A 231 -2.32 15.10 -3.70
N ILE A 232 -2.13 15.22 -2.39
CA ILE A 232 -2.21 14.10 -1.46
C ILE A 232 -3.09 14.46 -0.27
N TYR A 233 -3.88 13.49 0.16
CA TYR A 233 -4.82 13.58 1.26
C TYR A 233 -4.51 12.49 2.28
N LEU A 234 -4.50 12.87 3.55
CA LEU A 234 -4.40 11.95 4.68
C LEU A 234 -5.76 11.79 5.33
N VAL A 235 -6.31 10.57 5.23
CA VAL A 235 -7.58 10.21 5.84
C VAL A 235 -7.33 9.27 7.00
N MET A 236 -7.93 9.58 8.15
CA MET A 236 -7.81 8.83 9.39
C MET A 236 -9.13 8.14 9.73
N ASN A 237 -9.03 6.93 10.26
CA ASN A 237 -10.16 6.18 10.82
C ASN A 237 -10.66 6.90 12.08
N SER A 238 -11.93 7.30 12.13
CA SER A 238 -12.44 8.10 13.27
C SER A 238 -12.30 7.35 14.59
N LYS A 239 -12.62 6.05 14.59
CA LYS A 239 -12.42 5.16 15.75
C LYS A 239 -10.97 5.15 16.23
N TYR A 240 -10.02 5.21 15.29
CA TYR A 240 -8.61 5.29 15.64
C TYR A 240 -8.30 6.58 16.37
N ILE A 241 -8.77 7.74 15.88
CA ILE A 241 -8.55 9.02 16.53
C ILE A 241 -9.29 9.14 17.88
N ASP A 242 -10.53 8.64 17.97
CA ASP A 242 -11.40 8.91 19.12
C ASP A 242 -11.26 7.90 20.27
N GLU A 243 -11.11 6.60 19.99
CA GLU A 243 -11.20 5.56 21.05
C GLU A 243 -9.86 5.16 21.67
N MET A 244 -8.73 5.57 21.09
CA MET A 244 -7.37 5.24 21.57
C MET A 244 -7.06 3.74 21.79
N SER A 245 -7.93 2.81 21.34
CA SER A 245 -7.76 1.34 21.41
C SER A 245 -6.73 0.78 20.42
N GLU A 246 -5.97 -0.25 20.81
CA GLU A 246 -5.02 -0.93 19.91
C GLU A 246 -5.68 -1.99 19.00
N ASN A 247 -6.93 -2.40 19.28
CA ASN A 247 -7.62 -3.49 18.56
C ASN A 247 -8.55 -2.98 17.45
N ILE A 248 -8.08 -2.04 16.63
CA ILE A 248 -8.88 -1.46 15.54
C ILE A 248 -8.41 -2.09 14.23
N ILE A 249 -9.06 -3.20 13.87
CA ILE A 249 -8.72 -3.96 12.65
C ILE A 249 -9.57 -3.54 11.43
N HIS A 250 -10.65 -2.79 11.64
CA HIS A 250 -11.58 -2.35 10.58
C HIS A 250 -11.74 -0.83 10.54
N PHE A 251 -12.05 -0.30 9.36
CA PHE A 251 -12.46 1.11 9.22
C PHE A 251 -13.88 1.33 9.77
N SER A 252 -14.04 2.34 10.61
CA SER A 252 -15.37 2.77 11.08
C SER A 252 -16.17 3.40 9.96
N ASP A 253 -17.50 3.47 10.12
CA ASP A 253 -18.40 4.07 9.13
C ASP A 253 -18.12 5.55 8.86
N LYS A 254 -17.41 6.20 9.78
CA LYS A 254 -17.02 7.61 9.76
C LYS A 254 -15.50 7.75 9.61
N MET A 255 -15.07 8.62 8.71
CA MET A 255 -13.66 8.90 8.40
C MET A 255 -13.38 10.41 8.53
N TYR A 256 -12.14 10.76 8.86
CA TYR A 256 -11.69 12.15 9.01
C TYR A 256 -10.63 12.49 7.97
N LEU A 257 -10.86 13.55 7.19
CA LEU A 257 -9.83 14.19 6.38
C LEU A 257 -9.01 15.10 7.28
N MET A 258 -7.74 14.76 7.51
CA MET A 258 -6.88 15.42 8.51
C MET A 258 -5.58 15.99 7.93
N GLY A 259 -5.32 15.79 6.64
CA GLY A 259 -4.18 16.42 5.99
C GLY A 259 -4.41 16.58 4.49
N MET A 260 -4.00 17.71 3.92
CA MET A 260 -4.06 17.94 2.48
C MET A 260 -2.95 18.88 1.99
N THR A 261 -2.48 18.68 0.75
CA THR A 261 -1.44 19.53 0.14
C THR A 261 -1.89 20.98 -0.07
N TYR A 262 -3.15 21.17 -0.46
CA TYR A 262 -3.72 22.47 -0.77
C TYR A 262 -5.00 22.68 0.03
N HIS A 263 -4.92 23.59 0.99
CA HIS A 263 -6.04 23.92 1.88
C HIS A 263 -7.10 24.71 1.13
N LYS A 264 -8.34 24.23 1.18
CA LYS A 264 -9.52 25.02 0.80
C LYS A 264 -10.10 25.78 1.99
N ASN A 265 -10.04 25.16 3.16
CA ASN A 265 -10.58 25.64 4.43
C ASN A 265 -9.54 25.44 5.54
N SER A 266 -9.74 26.06 6.70
CA SER A 266 -8.96 25.75 7.91
C SER A 266 -9.57 24.53 8.63
N PRO A 267 -8.74 23.67 9.27
CA PRO A 267 -9.27 22.56 10.03
C PRO A 267 -9.85 23.02 11.39
N ASP A 268 -10.59 22.15 12.06
CA ASP A 268 -11.06 22.37 13.43
C ASP A 268 -9.93 22.21 14.48
N GLU A 269 -10.27 22.34 15.77
CA GLU A 269 -9.31 22.20 16.89
C GLU A 269 -8.64 20.82 16.97
N LYS A 270 -9.23 19.79 16.36
CA LYS A 270 -8.67 18.43 16.27
C LYS A 270 -7.88 18.19 14.99
N HIS A 271 -7.69 19.22 14.17
CA HIS A 271 -7.10 19.12 12.82
C HIS A 271 -7.98 18.35 11.81
N ILE A 272 -9.31 18.38 11.99
CA ILE A 272 -10.26 17.74 11.07
C ILE A 272 -10.76 18.81 10.08
N TYR A 273 -10.51 18.59 8.79
CA TYR A 273 -11.06 19.41 7.71
C TYR A 273 -12.49 19.02 7.37
N GLN A 274 -12.73 17.72 7.32
CA GLN A 274 -14.04 17.17 6.98
C GLN A 274 -14.24 15.78 7.55
N GLU A 275 -15.44 15.55 8.02
CA GLU A 275 -15.98 14.26 8.38
C GLU A 275 -16.86 13.72 7.24
N PHE A 276 -16.72 12.44 6.91
CA PHE A 276 -17.49 11.82 5.83
C PHE A 276 -17.69 10.31 6.03
N SER A 277 -18.59 9.71 5.25
CA SER A 277 -18.83 8.26 5.32
C SER A 277 -17.71 7.48 4.63
N LYS A 278 -17.29 6.36 5.21
CA LYS A 278 -16.26 5.49 4.61
C LYS A 278 -16.62 5.04 3.17
N LYS A 279 -17.91 4.93 2.86
CA LYS A 279 -18.43 4.53 1.54
C LYS A 279 -18.07 5.52 0.44
N GLU A 280 -17.91 6.80 0.77
CA GLU A 280 -17.55 7.81 -0.21
C GLU A 280 -16.10 7.64 -0.69
N VAL A 281 -15.25 6.98 0.12
CA VAL A 281 -13.79 6.83 -0.03
C VAL A 281 -13.05 8.17 0.00
N LEU A 282 -13.57 9.22 -0.62
CA LEU A 282 -13.10 10.60 -0.51
C LEU A 282 -14.26 11.52 -0.93
N PRO A 283 -14.49 12.65 -0.27
CA PRO A 283 -15.54 13.57 -0.68
C PRO A 283 -15.32 14.05 -2.13
N GLN A 284 -16.41 14.18 -2.88
CA GLN A 284 -16.37 14.42 -4.33
C GLN A 284 -15.60 15.69 -4.72
N GLU A 285 -15.54 16.69 -3.84
CA GLU A 285 -14.81 17.94 -4.08
C GLU A 285 -13.28 17.78 -4.09
N TYR A 286 -12.74 16.68 -3.58
CA TYR A 286 -11.30 16.37 -3.60
C TYR A 286 -10.94 15.32 -4.66
N LYS A 287 -11.94 14.66 -5.26
CA LYS A 287 -11.71 13.63 -6.27
C LYS A 287 -11.26 14.23 -7.59
N SER A 288 -10.27 13.59 -8.20
CA SER A 288 -9.81 13.83 -9.56
C SER A 288 -10.34 12.71 -10.49
N ARG A 289 -10.10 12.80 -11.81
CA ARG A 289 -10.45 11.72 -12.75
C ARG A 289 -9.66 10.43 -12.50
N TYR A 290 -8.47 10.56 -11.92
CA TYR A 290 -7.66 9.43 -11.47
C TYR A 290 -7.31 9.64 -10.01
N MET A 291 -7.67 8.69 -9.16
CA MET A 291 -7.29 8.68 -7.75
C MET A 291 -6.68 7.33 -7.42
N ILE A 292 -5.64 7.35 -6.60
CA ILE A 292 -4.95 6.19 -6.04
C ILE A 292 -5.10 6.28 -4.53
N TYR A 293 -5.55 5.19 -3.93
CA TYR A 293 -5.76 5.02 -2.50
C TYR A 293 -4.80 3.97 -1.99
N THR A 294 -4.15 4.21 -0.85
CA THR A 294 -3.25 3.24 -0.21
C THR A 294 -3.44 3.18 1.30
N SER A 295 -3.45 1.96 1.83
CA SER A 295 -3.68 1.73 3.26
C SER A 295 -2.55 2.31 4.11
N LEU A 296 -2.92 3.04 5.15
CA LEU A 296 -2.06 3.38 6.26
C LEU A 296 -2.41 2.44 7.41
N SER A 297 -1.56 1.43 7.62
CA SER A 297 -1.74 0.45 8.68
C SER A 297 -0.41 0.13 9.36
N ASN A 298 -0.49 -0.35 10.61
CA ASN A 298 0.70 -0.75 11.36
C ASN A 298 0.37 -1.96 12.22
N ASN A 299 1.08 -3.08 12.00
CA ASN A 299 0.90 -4.35 12.72
C ASN A 299 -0.57 -4.82 12.81
N GLY A 300 -1.30 -4.79 11.69
CA GLY A 300 -2.71 -5.24 11.66
C GLY A 300 -3.72 -4.21 12.16
N VAL A 301 -3.29 -2.99 12.51
CA VAL A 301 -4.20 -1.91 12.94
C VAL A 301 -4.54 -0.99 11.75
N ALA A 302 -5.83 -0.81 11.49
CA ALA A 302 -6.38 0.05 10.44
C ALA A 302 -6.38 1.53 10.89
N ILE A 303 -5.28 2.23 10.62
CA ILE A 303 -5.07 3.63 11.02
C ILE A 303 -5.86 4.57 10.10
N GLY A 304 -5.77 4.36 8.79
CA GLY A 304 -6.35 5.24 7.78
C GLY A 304 -5.89 4.87 6.37
N TYR A 305 -5.85 5.85 5.47
CA TYR A 305 -5.27 5.71 4.14
C TYR A 305 -4.79 7.06 3.59
N LEU A 306 -3.92 7.00 2.59
CA LEU A 306 -3.56 8.15 1.75
C LEU A 306 -4.36 8.07 0.44
N ALA A 307 -4.76 9.23 -0.08
CA ALA A 307 -5.35 9.36 -1.42
C ALA A 307 -4.57 10.40 -2.24
N PHE A 308 -4.24 10.09 -3.50
CA PHE A 308 -3.47 10.98 -4.39
C PHE A 308 -3.82 10.74 -5.86
N ASP A 309 -3.53 11.69 -6.76
CA ASP A 309 -4.02 11.66 -8.14
C ASP A 309 -3.12 10.90 -9.13
N ASN A 310 -1.80 10.88 -8.89
CA ASN A 310 -0.81 10.19 -9.71
C ASN A 310 0.37 9.76 -8.84
N TYR A 311 1.05 8.66 -9.16
CA TYR A 311 2.39 8.38 -8.64
C TYR A 311 3.34 9.54 -8.96
N SER A 312 4.09 9.92 -7.94
CA SER A 312 5.22 10.82 -8.04
C SER A 312 6.30 10.23 -8.96
N LYS A 313 7.12 11.09 -9.55
CA LYS A 313 8.35 10.67 -10.26
C LYS A 313 9.30 9.86 -9.36
N ASN A 314 9.14 9.99 -8.04
CA ASN A 314 9.89 9.25 -7.02
C ASN A 314 9.29 7.86 -6.70
N ILE A 315 8.36 7.34 -7.51
CA ILE A 315 7.83 5.98 -7.32
C ILE A 315 8.92 4.92 -7.52
N SER A 316 9.89 5.18 -8.40
CA SER A 316 10.98 4.26 -8.75
C SER A 316 11.92 3.92 -7.58
N ILE A 317 11.86 4.70 -6.50
CA ILE A 317 12.69 4.54 -5.29
C ILE A 317 11.83 4.17 -4.07
N ASN A 318 10.59 3.70 -4.30
CA ASN A 318 9.68 3.22 -3.27
C ASN A 318 9.32 4.26 -2.17
N TYR A 319 9.32 5.55 -2.54
CA TYR A 319 9.17 6.65 -1.59
C TYR A 319 7.82 6.64 -0.84
N MET A 320 6.73 6.23 -1.51
CA MET A 320 5.40 6.14 -0.88
C MET A 320 5.36 5.12 0.28
N THR A 321 5.97 3.95 0.10
CA THR A 321 6.03 2.93 1.17
C THR A 321 6.77 3.44 2.40
N ILE A 322 7.79 4.28 2.20
CA ILE A 322 8.55 4.90 3.30
C ILE A 322 7.72 5.97 4.00
N ILE A 323 7.03 6.84 3.26
CA ILE A 323 6.09 7.81 3.84
C ILE A 323 5.06 7.09 4.70
N LEU A 324 4.44 6.02 4.19
CA LEU A 324 3.48 5.20 4.93
C LEU A 324 4.09 4.60 6.21
N LYS A 325 5.34 4.11 6.13
CA LYS A 325 6.03 3.52 7.28
C LYS A 325 6.35 4.58 8.34
N LEU A 326 6.91 5.72 7.94
CA LEU A 326 7.26 6.82 8.84
C LEU A 326 6.00 7.38 9.52
N LEU A 327 4.96 7.69 8.75
CA LEU A 327 3.68 8.14 9.29
C LEU A 327 3.09 7.11 10.26
N GLY A 328 3.02 5.84 9.87
CA GLY A 328 2.47 4.78 10.69
C GLY A 328 3.24 4.54 12.00
N LEU A 329 4.56 4.74 12.01
CA LEU A 329 5.39 4.66 13.21
C LEU A 329 5.19 5.89 14.11
N THR A 330 5.21 7.09 13.54
CA THR A 330 5.06 8.33 14.31
C THR A 330 3.68 8.46 14.93
N ILE A 331 2.61 8.17 14.17
CA ILE A 331 1.23 8.13 14.68
C ILE A 331 1.10 7.18 15.86
N LYS A 332 1.68 5.97 15.73
CA LYS A 332 1.70 4.98 16.82
C LYS A 332 2.47 5.48 18.04
N SER A 333 3.61 6.14 17.84
CA SER A 333 4.42 6.72 18.90
C SER A 333 3.66 7.79 19.67
N ILE A 334 3.04 8.75 18.97
CA ILE A 334 2.19 9.80 19.55
C ILE A 334 1.06 9.19 20.36
N ARG A 335 0.34 8.22 19.78
CA ARG A 335 -0.76 7.52 20.47
C ARG A 335 -0.29 6.84 21.76
N LYS A 336 0.81 6.10 21.71
CA LYS A 336 1.37 5.41 22.89
C LYS A 336 1.76 6.39 23.99
N LYS A 337 2.41 7.51 23.64
CA LYS A 337 2.72 8.58 24.60
C LYS A 337 1.45 9.15 25.23
N HIS A 338 0.41 9.36 24.44
CA HIS A 338 -0.88 9.88 24.93
C HIS A 338 -1.58 8.91 25.88
N VAL A 339 -1.71 7.63 25.50
CA VAL A 339 -2.29 6.58 26.35
C VAL A 339 -1.51 6.43 27.65
N LEU A 340 -0.17 6.42 27.59
CA LEU A 340 0.68 6.35 28.78
C LEU A 340 0.49 7.58 29.69
N SER A 341 0.31 8.77 29.13
CA SER A 341 0.01 9.98 29.90
C SER A 341 -1.34 9.88 30.61
N LEU A 342 -2.37 9.35 29.96
CA LEU A 342 -3.69 9.12 30.57
C LEU A 342 -3.61 8.09 31.69
N LEU A 343 -2.97 6.94 31.45
CA LEU A 343 -2.77 5.90 32.47
C LEU A 343 -1.98 6.43 33.67
N ASN A 344 -0.94 7.23 33.44
CA ASN A 344 -0.19 7.86 34.52
C ASN A 344 -1.06 8.82 35.35
N LYS A 345 -1.91 9.64 34.71
CA LYS A 345 -2.86 10.50 35.43
C LYS A 345 -3.87 9.71 36.25
N GLU A 346 -4.40 8.61 35.70
CA GLU A 346 -5.29 7.72 36.44
C GLU A 346 -4.59 7.05 37.62
N LEU A 347 -3.37 6.56 37.44
CA LEU A 347 -2.52 6.05 38.51
C LEU A 347 -2.29 7.11 39.59
N GLU A 348 -1.97 8.35 39.22
CA GLU A 348 -1.82 9.46 40.15
C GLU A 348 -3.08 9.72 40.99
N ASN A 349 -4.26 9.58 40.39
CA ASN A 349 -5.54 9.69 41.10
C ASN A 349 -5.83 8.51 42.04
N LEU A 350 -5.18 7.36 41.85
CA LEU A 350 -5.29 6.19 42.74
C LEU A 350 -4.32 6.25 43.94
N TYR A 351 -3.28 7.08 43.86
CA TYR A 351 -2.35 7.28 44.96
C TYR A 351 -2.94 8.25 45.99
N VAL A 352 -3.00 7.80 47.24
CA VAL A 352 -3.24 8.68 48.39
C VAL A 352 -1.88 9.15 48.89
N LYS A 353 -1.69 10.46 49.04
CA LYS A 353 -0.50 10.98 49.73
C LYS A 353 -0.65 10.70 51.22
N ASP A 354 0.27 9.90 51.76
CA ASP A 354 0.38 9.73 53.20
C ASP A 354 0.82 11.06 53.84
N SER A 355 0.02 11.57 54.77
CA SER A 355 0.21 12.90 55.37
C SER A 355 1.39 13.00 56.34
N LEU A 356 1.96 11.87 56.76
CA LEU A 356 3.07 11.82 57.71
C LEU A 356 4.43 11.61 57.04
N THR A 357 4.46 10.90 55.92
CA THR A 357 5.68 10.53 55.18
C THR A 357 5.82 11.22 53.83
N HIS A 358 4.75 11.87 53.34
CA HIS A 358 4.63 12.42 51.99
C HIS A 358 4.84 11.41 50.85
N LEU A 359 4.90 10.11 51.16
CA LEU A 359 5.02 9.04 50.18
C LEU A 359 3.66 8.78 49.51
N LYS A 360 3.69 8.49 48.20
CA LYS A 360 2.51 8.05 47.45
C LYS A 360 2.23 6.58 47.81
N VAL A 361 1.12 6.31 48.50
CA VAL A 361 0.69 4.95 48.85
C VAL A 361 -0.53 4.60 48.00
N VAL A 362 -0.54 3.42 47.38
CA VAL A 362 -1.70 2.95 46.62
C VAL A 362 -2.87 2.80 47.59
N GLY A 363 -3.96 3.53 47.37
CA GLY A 363 -5.12 3.51 48.26
C GLY A 363 -5.86 2.17 48.22
N PHE A 364 -5.47 1.20 49.06
CA PHE A 364 -6.08 -0.14 49.15
C PHE A 364 -7.61 -0.11 49.32
N ARG A 365 -8.18 0.97 49.89
CA ARG A 365 -9.64 1.15 50.05
C ARG A 365 -10.41 1.52 48.76
N LEU A 366 -9.75 2.13 47.77
CA LEU A 366 -10.37 2.48 46.48
C LEU A 366 -10.36 1.32 45.48
N TRP A 367 -9.43 0.38 45.65
CA TRP A 367 -9.29 -0.79 44.80
C TRP A 367 -10.45 -1.79 44.97
N GLN A 368 -10.96 -1.97 46.20
CA GLN A 368 -12.12 -2.85 46.47
C GLN A 368 -13.48 -2.29 46.03
N THR A 369 -13.62 -0.97 45.89
CA THR A 369 -14.91 -0.33 45.57
C THR A 369 -15.17 -0.22 44.06
N LYS A 370 -14.16 -0.38 43.21
CA LYS A 370 -14.29 -0.27 41.74
C LYS A 370 -14.36 -1.59 40.97
N GLY A 371 -14.42 -2.75 41.66
CA GLY A 371 -14.80 -4.02 41.03
C GLY A 371 -13.88 -4.53 39.92
N PHE A 372 -12.57 -4.25 39.98
CA PHE A 372 -11.61 -4.92 39.12
C PHE A 372 -11.41 -6.36 39.63
N ASN A 373 -12.07 -7.31 38.97
CA ASN A 373 -11.75 -8.73 39.11
C ASN A 373 -10.57 -9.06 38.19
N LEU A 374 -9.58 -9.77 38.76
CA LEU A 374 -8.38 -10.27 38.09
C LEU A 374 -8.69 -11.14 36.86
#